data_AF-A0A4Q2Y5T4-F1
#
_entry.id   AF-A0A4Q2Y5T4-F1
#
_cell.length_a   1.000
_cell.length_b   1.000
_cell.length_c   1.000
_cell.angle_alpha   90.00
_cell.angle_beta   90.00
_cell.angle_gamma   90.00
#
_symmetry.space_group_name_H-M   'P 1'
#
loop_
_entity.id
_entity.type
_entity.pdbx_description
1 polymer ?
#
loop_
_entity_poly.entity_id
_entity_poly.type
_entity_poly.pdbx_seq_one_letter_code
_entity_poly.pdbx_strand_id
1 'polypeptide(L)'
;MIINNGQGSYNTTVTGALDGDPCNFESFTLGEAGIYPVGAENTPTVAKGLTSGTYTSLTSSGAQFAFQSFTANNALLLNSGLSATLTLTNPSAVSTLTIFGTTAGGSSSSSVLLTFSDASTSLYTLADNTGIGRDWFQPDASTALAIGGRLSNRGEDAYTNLFYEENASISLFESLLTLSAADQAKTLSSLTFTHTSGGTLAVMGVSGEVIPVPEASASAMLLLAGLTGLRRRRR
;
A
#
# COMPACT_ATOMS: atom_id res chain seq x y z
N MET A 1 12.42 3.88 -6.28
CA MET A 1 12.05 2.54 -6.74
C MET A 1 12.49 1.58 -5.66
N ILE A 2 11.53 1.12 -4.86
CA ILE A 2 11.80 0.16 -3.79
C ILE A 2 11.97 -1.23 -4.40
N ILE A 3 11.16 -1.56 -5.41
CA ILE A 3 11.17 -2.89 -6.02
C ILE A 3 12.09 -2.86 -7.25
N ASN A 4 13.25 -3.51 -7.17
CA ASN A 4 14.09 -3.75 -8.34
C ASN A 4 13.36 -4.71 -9.30
N ASN A 5 13.27 -4.33 -10.57
CA ASN A 5 12.57 -5.05 -11.63
C ASN A 5 13.52 -5.61 -12.71
N GLY A 6 14.82 -5.66 -12.43
CA GLY A 6 15.84 -5.88 -13.46
C GLY A 6 16.98 -6.77 -13.02
N GLN A 7 17.64 -7.36 -14.01
CA GLN A 7 18.91 -8.09 -13.84
C GLN A 7 20.12 -7.15 -13.66
N GLY A 8 19.90 -5.84 -13.56
CA GLY A 8 20.95 -4.86 -13.29
C GLY A 8 21.31 -4.81 -11.81
N SER A 9 22.58 -4.50 -11.50
CA SER A 9 23.08 -4.35 -10.13
C SER A 9 22.20 -3.43 -9.28
N TYR A 10 22.04 -3.75 -8.00
CA TYR A 10 21.24 -2.99 -7.01
C TYR A 10 21.40 -1.46 -7.15
N ASN A 11 22.66 -0.98 -7.25
CA ASN A 11 22.99 0.44 -7.31
C ASN A 11 22.55 1.17 -8.60
N THR A 12 22.13 0.42 -9.62
CA THR A 12 21.66 0.98 -10.90
C THR A 12 20.15 0.95 -11.06
N THR A 13 19.46 0.18 -10.23
CA THR A 13 18.02 -0.08 -10.35
C THR A 13 17.23 0.41 -9.13
N VAL A 14 17.85 0.49 -7.96
CA VAL A 14 17.22 0.95 -6.72
C VAL A 14 17.53 2.44 -6.52
N THR A 15 16.48 3.28 -6.45
CA THR A 15 16.64 4.74 -6.24
C THR A 15 16.37 5.19 -4.81
N GLY A 16 16.10 4.25 -3.90
CA GLY A 16 15.96 4.49 -2.46
C GLY A 16 15.93 3.16 -1.70
N ALA A 17 16.55 3.14 -0.51
CA ALA A 17 16.53 1.97 0.38
C ALA A 17 15.33 2.05 1.33
N LEU A 18 14.77 0.90 1.67
CA LEU A 18 13.74 0.78 2.70
C LEU A 18 14.38 0.80 4.10
N ASP A 19 15.51 0.11 4.25
CA ASP A 19 16.33 0.08 5.46
C ASP A 19 17.76 0.49 5.12
N GLY A 20 18.39 1.29 5.97
CA GLY A 20 19.69 1.90 5.69
C GLY A 20 19.63 3.13 4.76
N ASP A 21 20.81 3.58 4.32
CA ASP A 21 20.97 4.70 3.38
C ASP A 21 21.56 4.14 2.08
N PRO A 22 20.94 4.40 0.90
CA PRO A 22 21.42 3.89 -0.40
C PRO A 22 22.88 4.25 -0.71
N CYS A 23 23.45 5.27 -0.05
CA CYS A 23 24.86 5.64 -0.15
C CYS A 23 25.79 4.93 0.86
N ASN A 24 25.25 4.19 1.83
CA ASN A 24 25.98 3.44 2.84
C ASN A 24 26.10 1.95 2.47
N PHE A 25 27.10 1.28 3.07
CA PHE A 25 27.48 -0.11 2.79
C PHE A 25 26.46 -1.19 3.17
N GLU A 26 25.31 -0.83 3.74
CA GLU A 26 24.22 -1.75 4.09
C GLU A 26 22.87 -1.06 3.90
N SER A 27 22.31 -1.22 2.71
CA SER A 27 20.95 -0.86 2.36
C SER A 27 20.15 -2.11 2.04
N PHE A 28 18.87 -2.08 2.38
CA PHE A 28 17.95 -3.15 2.07
C PHE A 28 16.68 -2.62 1.43
N THR A 29 16.15 -3.39 0.48
CA THR A 29 14.90 -3.07 -0.20
C THR A 29 14.09 -4.33 -0.52
N LEU A 30 12.81 -4.16 -0.84
CA LEU A 30 11.98 -5.25 -1.37
C LEU A 30 12.37 -5.56 -2.83
N GLY A 31 12.26 -6.80 -3.26
CA GLY A 31 12.57 -7.18 -4.66
C GLY A 31 11.43 -7.90 -5.35
N GLU A 32 11.49 -7.92 -6.67
CA GLU A 32 10.62 -8.76 -7.49
C GLU A 32 11.06 -10.24 -7.43
N ALA A 33 10.10 -11.13 -7.21
CA ALA A 33 10.34 -12.58 -7.31
C ALA A 33 10.66 -12.97 -8.77
N GLY A 34 11.62 -13.86 -8.98
CA GLY A 34 12.02 -14.23 -10.33
C GLY A 34 13.24 -15.14 -10.38
N ILE A 35 13.82 -15.29 -11.57
CA ILE A 35 15.07 -16.03 -11.77
C ILE A 35 16.14 -15.03 -12.20
N TYR A 36 17.23 -15.00 -11.45
CA TYR A 36 18.30 -14.03 -11.64
C TYR A 36 19.67 -14.71 -11.71
N PRO A 37 20.57 -14.24 -12.58
CA PRO A 37 21.96 -14.67 -12.56
C PRO A 37 22.65 -14.06 -11.33
N VAL A 38 23.29 -14.90 -10.52
CA VAL A 38 24.04 -14.47 -9.32
C VAL A 38 25.48 -14.98 -9.41
N GLY A 39 26.45 -14.18 -8.93
CA GLY A 39 27.87 -14.53 -8.93
C GLY A 39 28.57 -14.36 -10.29
N ALA A 40 29.90 -14.58 -10.36
CA ALA A 40 30.68 -14.44 -11.60
C ALA A 40 30.27 -15.47 -12.65
N GLU A 41 29.79 -16.61 -12.17
CA GLU A 41 29.39 -17.73 -13.01
C GLU A 41 27.96 -17.55 -13.59
N ASN A 42 27.27 -16.45 -13.26
CA ASN A 42 25.90 -16.15 -13.69
C ASN A 42 24.92 -17.30 -13.40
N THR A 43 25.05 -17.93 -12.24
CA THR A 43 24.21 -19.08 -11.87
C THR A 43 22.75 -18.64 -11.73
N PRO A 44 21.81 -19.24 -12.47
CA PRO A 44 20.39 -18.92 -12.34
C PRO A 44 19.88 -19.31 -10.96
N THR A 45 19.43 -18.32 -10.19
CA THR A 45 18.92 -18.48 -8.83
C THR A 45 17.47 -18.01 -8.77
N VAL A 46 16.60 -18.83 -8.20
CA VAL A 46 15.20 -18.45 -7.93
C VAL A 46 15.18 -17.57 -6.70
N ALA A 47 14.54 -16.41 -6.84
CA ALA A 47 14.40 -15.45 -5.78
C ALA A 47 12.94 -15.26 -5.35
N LYS A 48 12.71 -15.18 -4.04
CA LYS A 48 11.43 -14.77 -3.45
C LYS A 48 11.30 -13.26 -3.40
N GLY A 49 10.06 -12.78 -3.42
CA GLY A 49 9.78 -11.36 -3.48
C GLY A 49 8.34 -11.08 -3.90
N LEU A 50 8.11 -9.84 -4.30
CA LEU A 50 6.83 -9.37 -4.81
C LEU A 50 6.65 -9.79 -6.27
N THR A 51 5.41 -10.02 -6.69
CA THR A 51 5.05 -10.21 -8.10
C THR A 51 4.10 -9.10 -8.54
N SER A 52 4.06 -8.77 -9.83
CA SER A 52 3.06 -7.82 -10.31
C SER A 52 1.67 -8.47 -10.25
N GLY A 53 0.65 -7.71 -9.86
CA GLY A 53 -0.74 -8.16 -9.93
C GLY A 53 -1.60 -7.72 -8.76
N THR A 54 -2.77 -8.34 -8.66
CA THR A 54 -3.73 -8.14 -7.57
C THR A 54 -3.53 -9.22 -6.51
N TYR A 55 -3.58 -8.80 -5.26
CA TYR A 55 -3.47 -9.62 -4.07
C TYR A 55 -4.71 -9.48 -3.22
N THR A 56 -5.02 -10.55 -2.49
CA THR A 56 -6.02 -10.53 -1.42
C THR A 56 -5.26 -10.52 -0.09
N SER A 57 -5.60 -9.58 0.78
CA SER A 57 -5.03 -9.52 2.13
C SER A 57 -5.25 -10.82 2.88
N LEU A 58 -4.23 -11.28 3.62
CA LEU A 58 -4.30 -12.47 4.48
C LEU A 58 -5.06 -12.22 5.79
N THR A 59 -5.45 -10.98 6.09
CA THR A 59 -6.23 -10.65 7.28
C THR A 59 -7.73 -10.93 7.08
N SER A 60 -8.53 -10.68 8.13
CA SER A 60 -9.99 -10.80 8.06
C SER A 60 -10.66 -9.74 7.17
N SER A 61 -9.95 -8.68 6.74
CA SER A 61 -10.51 -7.68 5.84
C SER A 61 -10.80 -8.27 4.45
N GLY A 62 -9.98 -9.23 4.01
CA GLY A 62 -10.01 -9.77 2.65
C GLY A 62 -9.83 -8.69 1.58
N ALA A 63 -9.32 -7.52 1.94
CA ALA A 63 -9.21 -6.38 1.04
C ALA A 63 -8.27 -6.73 -0.12
N GLN A 64 -8.70 -6.37 -1.34
CA GLN A 64 -7.88 -6.54 -2.53
C GLN A 64 -7.05 -5.29 -2.78
N PHE A 65 -5.80 -5.49 -3.18
CA PHE A 65 -4.87 -4.42 -3.57
C PHE A 65 -4.01 -4.87 -4.73
N ALA A 66 -3.49 -3.92 -5.50
CA ALA A 66 -2.59 -4.20 -6.60
C ALA A 66 -1.35 -3.33 -6.48
N PHE A 67 -0.19 -3.90 -6.80
CA PHE A 67 1.02 -3.10 -6.92
C PHE A 67 1.05 -2.36 -8.26
N GLN A 68 1.62 -1.16 -8.26
CA GLN A 68 2.03 -0.51 -9.49
C GLN A 68 3.15 -1.30 -10.17
N SER A 69 3.38 -1.02 -11.45
CA SER A 69 4.52 -1.57 -12.19
C SER A 69 5.82 -1.37 -11.42
N PHE A 70 6.66 -2.41 -11.36
CA PHE A 70 7.97 -2.34 -10.72
C PHE A 70 9.00 -1.57 -11.57
N THR A 71 8.63 -1.13 -12.77
CA THR A 71 9.48 -0.37 -13.69
C THR A 71 9.59 1.13 -13.37
N ALA A 72 8.97 1.59 -12.28
CA ALA A 72 8.97 2.99 -11.86
C ALA A 72 8.87 3.10 -10.33
N ASN A 73 8.88 4.33 -9.81
CA ASN A 73 8.55 4.56 -8.40
C ASN A 73 7.13 4.08 -8.11
N ASN A 74 7.02 3.06 -7.27
CA ASN A 74 5.82 2.26 -7.06
C ASN A 74 5.38 2.18 -5.59
N ALA A 75 6.01 2.99 -4.75
CA ALA A 75 5.73 3.06 -3.33
C ALA A 75 6.10 4.44 -2.81
N LEU A 76 5.40 4.87 -1.77
CA LEU A 76 5.73 6.07 -1.03
C LEU A 76 6.69 5.70 0.11
N LEU A 77 7.85 6.34 0.16
CA LEU A 77 8.81 6.26 1.26
C LEU A 77 8.78 7.55 2.08
N LEU A 78 8.66 7.43 3.40
CA LEU A 78 8.73 8.56 4.32
C LEU A 78 9.69 8.26 5.46
N ASN A 79 10.72 9.11 5.59
CA ASN A 79 11.58 9.18 6.78
C ASN A 79 10.93 10.06 7.86
N SER A 80 11.36 9.90 9.12
CA SER A 80 10.76 10.61 10.28
C SER A 80 10.68 12.12 10.04
N GLY A 81 9.51 12.69 10.28
CA GLY A 81 9.20 14.10 10.09
C GLY A 81 8.75 14.50 8.67
N LEU A 82 8.68 13.54 7.74
CA LEU A 82 8.23 13.79 6.38
C LEU A 82 6.75 13.43 6.18
N SER A 83 6.13 14.11 5.21
CA SER A 83 4.75 13.87 4.80
C SER A 83 4.62 13.86 3.28
N ALA A 84 3.61 13.14 2.79
CA ALA A 84 3.23 13.17 1.38
C ALA A 84 1.73 12.97 1.20
N THR A 85 1.19 13.53 0.12
CA THR A 85 -0.24 13.48 -0.20
C THR A 85 -0.49 12.64 -1.44
N LEU A 86 -1.36 11.64 -1.30
CA LEU A 86 -1.99 10.91 -2.40
C LEU A 86 -3.31 11.58 -2.77
N THR A 87 -3.39 12.13 -3.98
CA THR A 87 -4.66 12.62 -4.55
C THR A 87 -5.33 11.50 -5.34
N LEU A 88 -6.60 11.22 -5.05
CA LEU A 88 -7.34 10.16 -5.75
C LEU A 88 -7.75 10.63 -7.15
N THR A 89 -7.47 9.83 -8.16
CA THR A 89 -7.90 10.12 -9.54
C THR A 89 -9.38 9.81 -9.76
N ASN A 90 -9.95 8.90 -8.96
CA ASN A 90 -11.37 8.56 -8.97
C ASN A 90 -11.95 8.72 -7.54
N PRO A 91 -12.16 9.96 -7.06
CA PRO A 91 -12.74 10.22 -5.73
C PRO A 91 -14.08 9.50 -5.56
N SER A 92 -14.27 8.82 -4.43
CA SER A 92 -15.51 8.09 -4.10
C SER A 92 -15.84 8.22 -2.61
N ALA A 93 -17.11 8.03 -2.26
CA ALA A 93 -17.48 7.80 -0.86
C ALA A 93 -17.10 6.36 -0.47
N VAL A 94 -16.54 6.18 0.72
CA VAL A 94 -16.04 4.87 1.19
C VAL A 94 -16.46 4.61 2.64
N SER A 95 -16.74 3.35 2.97
CA SER A 95 -17.02 2.92 4.35
C SER A 95 -15.74 2.64 5.13
N THR A 96 -14.78 2.02 4.45
CA THR A 96 -13.48 1.65 5.01
C THR A 96 -12.35 1.98 4.04
N LEU A 97 -11.17 2.22 4.59
CA LEU A 97 -9.91 2.32 3.86
C LEU A 97 -8.91 1.33 4.45
N THR A 98 -8.36 0.46 3.63
CA THR A 98 -7.24 -0.40 3.99
C THR A 98 -5.97 0.16 3.36
N ILE A 99 -4.96 0.41 4.19
CA ILE A 99 -3.64 0.86 3.76
C ILE A 99 -2.69 -0.32 3.87
N PHE A 100 -1.89 -0.56 2.84
CA PHE A 100 -0.91 -1.64 2.78
C PHE A 100 0.49 -1.06 2.80
N GLY A 101 1.33 -1.59 3.68
CA GLY A 101 2.65 -1.03 3.90
C GLY A 101 3.43 -1.76 4.98
N THR A 102 4.59 -1.22 5.31
CA THR A 102 5.48 -1.75 6.33
C THR A 102 6.47 -0.67 6.75
N THR A 103 7.25 -0.93 7.78
CA THR A 103 8.42 -0.12 8.13
C THR A 103 9.70 -0.95 8.04
N ALA A 104 10.85 -0.29 7.93
CA ALA A 104 12.13 -0.93 8.15
C ALA A 104 13.12 -0.04 8.90
N GLY A 105 14.13 -0.64 9.51
CA GLY A 105 14.96 0.03 10.51
C GLY A 105 14.25 0.18 11.87
N GLY A 106 13.21 -0.64 12.12
CA GLY A 106 12.37 -0.60 13.31
C GLY A 106 10.92 -0.23 13.03
N SER A 107 10.06 -0.45 14.03
CA SER A 107 8.67 -0.02 13.99
C SER A 107 8.55 1.51 13.97
N SER A 108 7.39 2.02 13.57
CA SER A 108 7.17 3.45 13.44
C SER A 108 5.75 3.88 13.80
N SER A 109 5.62 5.14 14.17
CA SER A 109 4.32 5.81 14.32
C SER A 109 4.08 6.78 13.16
N SER A 110 2.83 6.86 12.71
CA SER A 110 2.43 7.69 11.58
C SER A 110 0.99 8.18 11.76
N SER A 111 0.53 9.04 10.86
CA SER A 111 -0.87 9.45 10.79
C SER A 111 -1.32 9.66 9.35
N VAL A 112 -2.62 9.57 9.14
CA VAL A 112 -3.27 9.74 7.84
C VAL A 112 -4.38 10.78 8.00
N LEU A 113 -4.22 11.90 7.31
CA LEU A 113 -5.25 12.93 7.21
C LEU A 113 -6.06 12.69 5.94
N LEU A 114 -7.33 12.33 6.11
CA LEU A 114 -8.30 12.26 5.02
C LEU A 114 -8.82 13.66 4.72
N THR A 115 -8.92 14.02 3.45
CA THR A 115 -9.56 15.26 2.98
C THR A 115 -10.72 14.90 2.07
N PHE A 116 -11.89 15.45 2.38
CA PHE A 116 -13.12 15.21 1.64
C PHE A 116 -13.43 16.36 0.67
N SER A 117 -14.34 16.08 -0.26
CA SER A 117 -14.78 17.05 -1.29
C SER A 117 -15.39 18.34 -0.74
N ASP A 118 -15.90 18.34 0.49
CA ASP A 118 -16.42 19.51 1.20
C ASP A 118 -15.33 20.27 2.00
N ALA A 119 -14.05 19.93 1.77
CA ALA A 119 -12.87 20.42 2.48
C ALA A 119 -12.80 20.06 3.98
N SER A 120 -13.75 19.27 4.50
CA SER A 120 -13.61 18.69 5.84
C SER A 120 -12.50 17.65 5.88
N THR A 121 -12.00 17.36 7.08
CA THR A 121 -10.89 16.43 7.27
C THR A 121 -11.10 15.51 8.47
N SER A 122 -10.56 14.30 8.39
CA SER A 122 -10.52 13.33 9.49
C SER A 122 -9.10 12.79 9.65
N LEU A 123 -8.57 12.82 10.87
CA LEU A 123 -7.21 12.37 11.19
C LEU A 123 -7.25 11.00 11.86
N TYR A 124 -6.45 10.07 11.34
CA TYR A 124 -6.26 8.74 11.90
C TYR A 124 -4.80 8.58 12.32
N THR A 125 -4.58 8.15 13.57
CA THR A 125 -3.24 7.84 14.07
C THR A 125 -2.95 6.35 13.89
N LEU A 126 -1.77 6.05 13.36
CA LEU A 126 -1.23 4.71 13.23
C LEU A 126 -0.15 4.55 14.31
N ALA A 127 -0.47 3.79 15.34
CA ALA A 127 0.41 3.63 16.49
C ALA A 127 1.66 2.82 16.13
N ASP A 128 2.73 3.05 16.89
CA ASP A 128 3.95 2.26 16.79
C ASP A 128 3.65 0.76 16.90
N ASN A 129 4.31 -0.03 16.06
CA ASN A 129 4.21 -1.47 16.07
C ASN A 129 2.79 -2.02 15.83
N THR A 130 1.98 -1.31 15.04
CA THR A 130 0.64 -1.74 14.62
C THR A 130 0.41 -1.52 13.12
N GLY A 131 -0.25 -2.48 12.46
CA GLY A 131 -0.54 -2.43 11.02
C GLY A 131 0.70 -2.06 10.21
N ILE A 132 0.57 -1.06 9.32
CA ILE A 132 1.70 -0.62 8.46
C ILE A 132 2.85 0.05 9.24
N GLY A 133 2.67 0.38 10.52
CA GLY A 133 3.72 0.91 11.41
C GLY A 133 4.61 -0.18 12.00
N ARG A 134 4.42 -1.43 11.61
CA ARG A 134 5.22 -2.57 12.06
C ARG A 134 6.43 -2.80 11.14
N ASP A 135 7.54 -3.22 11.77
CA ASP A 135 8.75 -3.61 11.06
C ASP A 135 8.51 -4.85 10.20
N TRP A 136 8.96 -4.80 8.94
CA TRP A 136 8.84 -5.85 7.94
C TRP A 136 9.32 -7.25 8.37
N PHE A 137 10.11 -7.41 9.43
CA PHE A 137 10.55 -8.71 9.97
C PHE A 137 9.68 -9.27 11.10
N GLN A 138 8.57 -8.61 11.45
CA GLN A 138 7.76 -8.99 12.60
C GLN A 138 6.37 -9.48 12.17
N PRO A 139 6.22 -10.69 11.59
CA PRO A 139 4.90 -11.18 11.20
C PRO A 139 3.98 -11.31 12.42
N ASP A 140 2.72 -10.91 12.25
CA ASP A 140 1.66 -11.06 13.25
C ASP A 140 0.28 -11.27 12.58
N ALA A 141 -0.79 -11.12 13.35
CA ALA A 141 -2.16 -11.22 12.83
C ALA A 141 -2.54 -10.10 11.82
N SER A 142 -1.77 -9.02 11.72
CA SER A 142 -1.95 -7.93 10.74
C SER A 142 -1.15 -8.14 9.45
N THR A 143 -0.43 -9.26 9.33
CA THR A 143 0.26 -9.65 8.09
C THR A 143 -0.74 -9.71 6.95
N ALA A 144 -0.63 -8.77 6.01
CA ALA A 144 -1.49 -8.67 4.84
C ALA A 144 -0.93 -9.48 3.66
N LEU A 145 0.40 -9.58 3.56
CA LEU A 145 1.08 -10.35 2.53
C LEU A 145 2.46 -10.79 3.02
N ALA A 146 2.73 -12.10 2.96
CA ALA A 146 4.09 -12.63 3.13
C ALA A 146 4.87 -12.46 1.82
N ILE A 147 5.98 -11.72 1.86
CA ILE A 147 6.80 -11.37 0.68
C ILE A 147 7.90 -12.41 0.47
N GLY A 148 8.57 -12.79 1.56
CA GLY A 148 9.53 -13.88 1.52
C GLY A 148 10.96 -13.53 1.10
N GLY A 149 11.26 -12.28 0.70
CA GLY A 149 12.59 -11.91 0.23
C GLY A 149 12.91 -10.41 0.22
N ARG A 150 14.20 -10.08 0.39
CA ARG A 150 14.77 -8.72 0.29
C ARG A 150 16.12 -8.69 -0.42
N LEU A 151 16.47 -7.52 -0.94
CA LEU A 151 17.71 -7.24 -1.67
C LEU A 151 18.67 -6.41 -0.82
N SER A 152 19.97 -6.47 -1.10
CA SER A 152 20.96 -5.58 -0.46
C SER A 152 22.02 -5.06 -1.43
N ASN A 153 22.56 -3.87 -1.14
CA ASN A 153 23.78 -3.38 -1.80
C ASN A 153 25.08 -3.90 -1.16
N ARG A 154 25.00 -4.75 -0.12
CA ARG A 154 26.17 -5.33 0.56
C ARG A 154 26.94 -6.26 -0.38
N GLY A 155 28.24 -6.01 -0.52
CA GLY A 155 29.14 -6.75 -1.40
C GLY A 155 30.25 -7.47 -0.66
N GLU A 156 29.94 -8.45 0.19
CA GLU A 156 30.98 -9.19 0.91
C GLU A 156 31.92 -9.98 -0.02
N ASP A 157 31.47 -10.35 -1.23
CA ASP A 157 32.25 -11.18 -2.17
C ASP A 157 32.31 -10.62 -3.60
N ALA A 158 32.41 -9.30 -3.77
CA ALA A 158 32.48 -8.64 -5.08
C ALA A 158 31.24 -8.84 -6.00
N TYR A 159 30.09 -9.21 -5.42
CA TYR A 159 28.78 -9.14 -6.08
C TYR A 159 27.86 -8.17 -5.36
N THR A 160 27.22 -7.28 -6.14
CA THR A 160 25.99 -6.60 -5.75
C THR A 160 24.89 -7.65 -5.67
N ASN A 161 24.75 -8.34 -4.53
CA ASN A 161 23.79 -9.43 -4.42
C ASN A 161 22.38 -8.90 -4.67
N LEU A 162 21.80 -9.31 -5.79
CA LEU A 162 20.40 -9.01 -6.09
C LEU A 162 19.49 -9.48 -4.95
N PHE A 163 19.86 -10.51 -4.17
CA PHE A 163 19.09 -11.05 -3.05
C PHE A 163 19.98 -11.33 -1.84
N TYR A 164 19.59 -10.83 -0.67
CA TYR A 164 20.36 -10.95 0.57
C TYR A 164 19.74 -11.95 1.56
N GLU A 165 18.42 -11.91 1.72
CA GLU A 165 17.74 -12.76 2.68
C GLU A 165 16.34 -13.14 2.21
N GLU A 166 16.02 -14.42 2.37
CA GLU A 166 14.71 -14.99 2.06
C GLU A 166 14.13 -15.72 3.26
N ASN A 167 13.24 -15.05 3.99
CA ASN A 167 12.54 -15.65 5.12
C ASN A 167 11.04 -15.34 5.07
N ALA A 168 10.23 -16.23 5.64
CA ALA A 168 8.77 -16.06 5.65
C ALA A 168 8.29 -14.93 6.58
N SER A 169 9.20 -14.32 7.35
CA SER A 169 8.90 -13.21 8.24
C SER A 169 8.84 -11.87 7.51
N ILE A 170 9.50 -11.73 6.35
CA ILE A 170 9.45 -10.51 5.52
C ILE A 170 8.03 -10.32 4.97
N SER A 171 7.35 -9.29 5.47
CA SER A 171 5.91 -9.10 5.27
C SER A 171 5.50 -7.65 5.03
N LEU A 172 4.38 -7.49 4.32
CA LEU A 172 3.56 -6.29 4.37
C LEU A 172 2.43 -6.49 5.37
N PHE A 173 2.04 -5.40 5.98
CA PHE A 173 0.94 -5.32 6.93
C PHE A 173 -0.17 -4.44 6.38
N GLU A 174 -1.32 -4.47 7.04
CA GLU A 174 -2.42 -3.55 6.76
C GLU A 174 -2.87 -2.73 7.96
N SER A 175 -3.34 -1.53 7.68
CA SER A 175 -4.08 -0.69 8.62
C SER A 175 -5.48 -0.43 8.07
N LEU A 176 -6.49 -0.90 8.79
CA LEU A 176 -7.90 -0.66 8.45
C LEU A 176 -8.41 0.59 9.16
N LEU A 177 -8.90 1.56 8.39
CA LEU A 177 -9.56 2.76 8.86
C LEU A 177 -11.07 2.64 8.61
N THR A 178 -11.87 2.63 9.67
CA THR A 178 -13.32 2.73 9.56
C THR A 178 -13.74 4.19 9.59
N LEU A 179 -14.47 4.64 8.57
CA LEU A 179 -14.95 6.02 8.48
C LEU A 179 -16.19 6.23 9.34
N SER A 180 -16.33 7.43 9.91
CA SER A 180 -17.54 7.82 10.63
C SER A 180 -18.75 7.89 9.68
N ALA A 181 -19.97 7.71 10.17
CA ALA A 181 -21.16 7.82 9.32
C ALA A 181 -21.28 9.19 8.62
N ALA A 182 -20.76 10.26 9.25
CA ALA A 182 -20.72 11.59 8.66
C ALA A 182 -19.70 11.68 7.50
N ASP A 183 -18.58 10.98 7.60
CA ASP A 183 -17.55 10.97 6.55
C ASP A 183 -17.88 10.00 5.41
N GLN A 184 -18.58 8.91 5.71
CA GLN A 184 -19.13 7.98 4.72
C GLN A 184 -20.11 8.65 3.75
N ALA A 185 -20.74 9.75 4.17
CA ALA A 185 -21.63 10.55 3.32
C ALA A 185 -20.87 11.50 2.37
N LYS A 186 -19.54 11.56 2.44
CA LYS A 186 -18.70 12.49 1.69
C LYS A 186 -17.79 11.74 0.71
N THR A 187 -17.49 12.38 -0.41
CA THR A 187 -16.49 11.88 -1.34
C THR A 187 -15.08 12.14 -0.79
N LEU A 188 -14.26 11.10 -0.65
CA LEU A 188 -12.86 11.20 -0.28
C LEU A 188 -12.04 11.70 -1.47
N SER A 189 -11.23 12.74 -1.27
CA SER A 189 -10.45 13.38 -2.33
C SER A 189 -8.96 13.06 -2.23
N SER A 190 -8.39 13.07 -1.02
CA SER A 190 -6.97 12.79 -0.81
C SER A 190 -6.67 12.21 0.56
N LEU A 191 -5.50 11.58 0.65
CA LEU A 191 -4.91 11.07 1.87
C LEU A 191 -3.54 11.72 2.04
N THR A 192 -3.28 12.35 3.18
CA THR A 192 -1.93 12.84 3.53
C THR A 192 -1.35 11.97 4.62
N PHE A 193 -0.28 11.25 4.27
CA PHE A 193 0.52 10.47 5.22
C PHE A 193 1.53 11.39 5.87
N THR A 194 1.61 11.35 7.19
CA THR A 194 2.67 12.02 7.97
C THR A 194 3.35 10.97 8.82
N HIS A 195 4.64 10.80 8.60
CA HIS A 195 5.43 9.81 9.31
C HIS A 195 6.14 10.48 10.48
N THR A 196 5.76 10.10 11.70
CA THR A 196 6.06 10.88 12.91
C THR A 196 7.40 10.48 13.51
N SER A 197 7.66 9.17 13.65
CA SER A 197 8.86 8.67 14.33
C SER A 197 9.14 7.21 13.98
N GLY A 198 10.39 6.77 14.07
CA GLY A 198 10.79 5.37 13.95
C GLY A 198 11.57 5.09 12.67
N GLY A 199 11.53 3.82 12.23
CA GLY A 199 12.10 3.39 10.96
C GLY A 199 11.35 3.95 9.75
N THR A 200 11.91 3.83 8.54
CA THR A 200 11.31 4.34 7.30
C THR A 200 9.95 3.70 7.04
N LEU A 201 8.91 4.50 6.81
CA LEU A 201 7.60 4.00 6.37
C LEU A 201 7.57 3.79 4.86
N ALA A 202 7.12 2.61 4.42
CA ALA A 202 6.71 2.34 3.06
C ALA A 202 5.20 2.13 2.96
N VAL A 203 4.54 2.94 2.14
CA VAL A 203 3.14 2.71 1.73
C VAL A 203 3.14 2.16 0.30
N MET A 204 2.62 0.94 0.17
CA MET A 204 2.63 0.16 -1.07
C MET A 204 1.30 0.24 -1.82
N GLY A 205 0.21 0.52 -1.10
CA GLY A 205 -1.11 0.62 -1.71
C GLY A 205 -2.19 1.08 -0.74
N VAL A 206 -3.31 1.51 -1.31
CA VAL A 206 -4.53 1.82 -0.57
C VAL A 206 -5.72 1.20 -1.30
N SER A 207 -6.68 0.68 -0.55
CA SER A 207 -7.93 0.12 -1.06
C SER A 207 -9.08 0.67 -0.25
N GLY A 208 -10.22 0.92 -0.90
CA GLY A 208 -11.40 1.48 -0.25
C GLY A 208 -12.65 0.67 -0.59
N GLU A 209 -13.46 0.39 0.41
CA GLU A 209 -14.78 -0.19 0.20
C GLU A 209 -15.74 0.94 -0.21
N VAL A 210 -16.04 1.01 -1.51
CA VAL A 210 -16.86 2.08 -2.09
C VAL A 210 -18.31 1.90 -1.66
N ILE A 211 -18.92 2.98 -1.17
CA ILE A 211 -20.36 3.03 -0.91
C ILE A 211 -21.04 3.34 -2.25
N PRO A 212 -21.90 2.45 -2.77
CA PRO A 212 -22.63 2.70 -4.00
C PRO A 212 -23.50 3.95 -3.82
N VAL A 213 -23.29 4.96 -4.66
CA VAL A 213 -24.24 6.09 -4.74
C VAL A 213 -25.50 5.55 -5.42
N PRO A 214 -26.70 5.67 -4.81
CA PRO A 214 -27.94 5.33 -5.52
C PRO A 214 -28.01 6.22 -6.76
N GLU A 215 -28.02 5.63 -7.96
CA GLU A 215 -28.23 6.41 -9.17
C GLU A 215 -29.56 7.16 -9.05
N ALA A 216 -29.56 8.48 -9.31
CA ALA A 216 -30.75 9.32 -9.25
C ALA A 216 -31.91 8.79 -10.14
N SER A 217 -31.58 7.97 -11.14
CA SER A 217 -32.51 7.30 -12.05
C SER A 217 -33.38 6.22 -11.38
N ALA A 218 -32.90 5.58 -10.31
CA ALA A 218 -33.65 4.52 -9.62
C ALA A 218 -34.82 5.09 -8.81
N SER A 219 -34.67 6.29 -8.25
CA SER A 219 -35.74 6.96 -7.48
C SER A 219 -36.78 7.66 -8.37
N ALA A 220 -36.41 8.07 -9.58
CA ALA A 220 -37.33 8.72 -10.52
C ALA A 220 -38.36 7.75 -11.14
N MET A 221 -38.02 6.46 -11.33
CA MET A 221 -38.95 5.49 -11.90
C MET A 221 -40.08 5.06 -10.95
N LEU A 222 -39.88 5.14 -9.62
CA LEU A 222 -40.93 4.79 -8.67
C LEU A 222 -41.99 5.89 -8.53
N LEU A 223 -41.63 7.16 -8.78
CA LEU A 223 -42.56 8.29 -8.72
C LEU A 223 -43.35 8.49 -10.03
N LEU A 224 -42.78 8.15 -11.19
CA LEU A 224 -43.47 8.31 -12.48
C LEU A 224 -44.48 7.20 -12.79
N ALA A 225 -44.31 5.99 -12.22
CA ALA A 225 -45.27 4.89 -12.35
C ALA A 225 -46.50 5.05 -11.44
N GLY A 226 -46.40 5.80 -10.33
CA GLY A 226 -47.52 6.03 -9.39
C GLY A 226 -48.53 7.09 -9.84
N LEU A 227 -48.11 8.07 -10.65
CA LEU A 227 -48.96 9.21 -11.05
C LEU A 227 -49.78 8.97 -12.33
N THR A 228 -49.44 7.96 -13.14
CA THR A 228 -50.17 7.64 -14.37
C THR A 228 -51.31 6.63 -14.16
N GLY A 229 -51.34 5.91 -13.03
CA GLY A 229 -52.32 4.84 -12.75
C GLY A 229 -53.67 5.26 -12.14
N LEU A 230 -53.82 6.50 -11.65
CA LEU A 230 -54.98 6.87 -10.82
C LEU A 230 -56.08 7.68 -11.52
N ARG A 231 -56.04 7.82 -12.85
CA ARG A 231 -56.99 8.70 -13.58
C ARG A 231 -57.79 8.00 -14.67
N ARG A 232 -58.41 6.84 -14.40
CA ARG A 232 -59.56 6.37 -15.20
C ARG A 232 -60.35 5.23 -14.54
N ARG A 233 -61.35 5.58 -13.72
CA ARG A 233 -62.62 4.81 -13.59
C ARG A 233 -63.66 5.63 -12.81
N ARG A 234 -64.41 6.45 -13.54
CA ARG A 234 -65.75 6.90 -13.17
C ARG A 234 -66.59 6.99 -14.43
N ARG A 235 -67.36 5.94 -14.70
CA ARG A 235 -68.74 5.92 -15.20
C ARG A 235 -69.14 4.47 -15.39
#